data_AF-A0A0S8EH65-F1
#
_entry.id   AF-A0A0S8EH65-F1
#
_cell.length_a   1.000
_cell.length_b   1.000
_cell.length_c   1.000
_cell.angle_alpha   90.00
_cell.angle_beta   90.00
_cell.angle_gamma   90.00
#
_symmetry.space_group_name_H-M   'P 1'
#
loop_
_entity.id
_entity.type
_entity.pdbx_description
1 polymer ?
#
loop_
_entity_poly.entity_id
_entity_poly.type
_entity_poly.pdbx_seq_one_letter_code
_entity_poly.pdbx_strand_id
1 'polypeptide(L)'
;MSGRLRDADLNILSLHACHQCGSIPVFPCSSEAVKGLDPAICITLIDDVYSCRQRLERGGYPYGYHQLLNWRQVECGIADLIADACRIENVYLAAKHPRMMVYRLLFEPKRPRLYSACQITNVRDDPKARKEIEAHRRHIHQQFVVFDPLTVDDRILVNSLPGEEAEAETLQVGIDARWPSDLSDIGSHYEGLVPEDPNLFPLTVQVKEAEELNTPDQMSSPMSTIDAQITQRDFRYIDQADAVAAYRPRKGHESRGVAAEKMYAAGSGGKTVIEYSPWEDIEGTQSRPFATPVAGPVLQDLSNFYRSLEASARQEAERRYARKNAYYTRFEAFRDQFSQ
;
A
#
# COMPACT_ATOMS: atom_id res chain seq x y z
N MET A 1 -36.75 -15.82 -13.91
CA MET A 1 -35.78 -16.88 -14.27
C MET A 1 -34.63 -16.80 -13.27
N SER A 2 -34.76 -17.55 -12.17
CA SER A 2 -33.73 -17.64 -11.12
C SER A 2 -32.77 -18.76 -11.49
N GLY A 3 -31.73 -18.44 -12.26
CA GLY A 3 -30.55 -19.29 -12.31
C GLY A 3 -29.80 -19.12 -11.00
N ARG A 4 -29.94 -20.07 -10.07
CA ARG A 4 -28.97 -20.21 -8.98
C ARG A 4 -27.62 -20.41 -9.66
N LEU A 5 -26.71 -19.44 -9.50
CA LEU A 5 -25.29 -19.63 -9.73
C LEU A 5 -24.90 -20.91 -8.99
N ARG A 6 -24.30 -21.86 -9.71
CA ARG A 6 -23.98 -23.18 -9.18
C ARG A 6 -23.04 -23.01 -7.98
N ASP A 7 -23.29 -23.79 -6.93
CA ASP A 7 -22.42 -23.91 -5.76
C ASP A 7 -21.03 -24.41 -6.23
N ALA A 8 -20.06 -23.49 -6.37
CA ALA A 8 -18.58 -23.68 -6.46
C ALA A 8 -17.83 -22.85 -7.55
N ASP A 9 -18.41 -21.84 -8.19
CA ASP A 9 -17.67 -20.99 -9.14
C ASP A 9 -17.03 -19.76 -8.44
N LEU A 10 -15.71 -19.60 -8.52
CA LEU A 10 -15.04 -18.32 -8.20
C LEU A 10 -15.44 -17.29 -9.25
N ASN A 11 -16.27 -16.33 -8.86
CA ASN A 11 -16.68 -15.22 -9.73
C ASN A 11 -15.88 -13.97 -9.37
N ILE A 12 -15.11 -13.46 -10.34
CA ILE A 12 -14.39 -12.19 -10.21
C ILE A 12 -15.11 -11.15 -11.06
N LEU A 13 -15.62 -10.10 -10.43
CA LEU A 13 -16.14 -8.93 -11.11
C LEU A 13 -15.15 -7.79 -10.93
N SER A 14 -14.65 -7.25 -12.05
CA SER A 14 -13.87 -6.02 -12.09
C SER A 14 -14.77 -4.87 -12.53
N LEU A 15 -14.77 -3.79 -11.76
CA LEU A 15 -15.52 -2.57 -12.04
C LEU A 15 -14.82 -1.36 -11.39
N HIS A 16 -15.03 -0.18 -11.96
CA HIS A 16 -14.69 1.08 -11.29
C HIS A 16 -15.80 1.45 -10.31
N ALA A 17 -15.46 1.82 -9.07
CA ALA A 17 -16.48 2.25 -8.10
C ALA A 17 -17.05 3.62 -8.47
N CYS A 18 -16.25 4.45 -9.16
CA CYS A 18 -16.70 5.67 -9.80
C CYS A 18 -15.92 5.93 -11.10
N HIS A 19 -16.57 6.56 -12.07
CA HIS A 19 -15.95 7.13 -13.25
C HIS A 19 -15.88 8.65 -13.12
N GLN A 20 -14.77 9.25 -13.51
CA GLN A 20 -14.65 10.71 -13.54
C GLN A 20 -15.16 11.24 -14.88
N CYS A 21 -16.33 11.88 -14.90
CA CYS A 21 -16.87 12.56 -16.09
C CYS A 21 -16.72 14.08 -15.93
N GLY A 22 -15.64 14.65 -16.46
CA GLY A 22 -15.29 16.06 -16.23
C GLY A 22 -14.97 16.29 -14.75
N SER A 23 -15.70 17.18 -14.08
CA SER A 23 -15.59 17.42 -12.63
C SER A 23 -16.55 16.56 -11.78
N ILE A 24 -17.37 15.72 -12.40
CA ILE A 24 -18.45 14.99 -11.72
C ILE A 24 -18.11 13.50 -11.62
N PRO A 25 -18.07 12.92 -10.41
CA PRO A 25 -17.99 11.48 -10.25
C PRO A 25 -19.33 10.84 -10.62
N VAL A 26 -19.29 9.81 -11.46
CA VAL A 26 -20.43 9.00 -11.89
C VAL A 26 -20.29 7.61 -11.32
N PHE A 27 -21.30 7.15 -10.58
CA PHE A 27 -21.28 5.82 -9.94
C PHE A 27 -22.00 4.83 -10.87
N PRO A 28 -21.28 3.84 -11.44
CA PRO A 28 -21.85 2.97 -12.48
C PRO A 28 -22.84 1.93 -11.94
N CYS A 29 -22.84 1.68 -10.62
CA CYS A 29 -23.72 0.72 -10.00
C CYS A 29 -24.16 1.20 -8.61
N SER A 30 -25.37 0.79 -8.19
CA SER A 30 -25.85 1.06 -6.83
C SER A 30 -25.34 0.00 -5.85
N SER A 31 -25.34 0.33 -4.56
CA SER A 31 -24.95 -0.62 -3.52
C SER A 31 -25.84 -1.87 -3.51
N GLU A 32 -27.12 -1.73 -3.89
CA GLU A 32 -28.10 -2.82 -4.00
C GLU A 32 -27.75 -3.77 -5.14
N ALA A 33 -27.29 -3.24 -6.28
CA ALA A 33 -26.85 -4.06 -7.40
C ALA A 33 -25.64 -4.91 -7.00
N VAL A 34 -24.65 -4.30 -6.32
CA VAL A 34 -23.47 -5.03 -5.83
C VAL A 34 -23.85 -6.06 -4.76
N LYS A 35 -24.73 -5.71 -3.81
CA LYS A 35 -25.27 -6.66 -2.83
C LYS A 35 -25.93 -7.87 -3.48
N GLY A 36 -26.65 -7.66 -4.59
CA GLY A 36 -27.28 -8.73 -5.36
C GLY A 36 -26.31 -9.76 -5.93
N LEU A 37 -25.03 -9.42 -6.07
CA LEU A 37 -23.96 -10.34 -6.50
C LEU A 37 -23.42 -11.20 -5.35
N ASP A 38 -23.81 -10.91 -4.11
CA ASP A 38 -23.35 -11.59 -2.89
C ASP A 38 -21.81 -11.70 -2.79
N PRO A 39 -21.07 -10.59 -2.96
CA PRO A 39 -19.60 -10.63 -2.96
C PRO A 39 -19.08 -11.12 -1.61
N ALA A 40 -17.99 -11.86 -1.63
CA ALA A 40 -17.36 -12.40 -0.43
C ALA A 40 -16.26 -11.47 0.11
N ILE A 41 -15.61 -10.72 -0.78
CA ILE A 41 -14.51 -9.80 -0.51
C ILE A 41 -14.50 -8.71 -1.57
N CYS A 42 -14.12 -7.49 -1.19
CA CYS A 42 -13.82 -6.40 -2.10
C CYS A 42 -12.32 -6.18 -2.11
N ILE A 43 -11.71 -6.02 -3.29
CA ILE A 43 -10.30 -5.64 -3.43
C ILE A 43 -10.26 -4.33 -4.22
N THR A 44 -9.92 -3.25 -3.53
CA THR A 44 -9.75 -1.92 -4.13
C THR A 44 -8.31 -1.77 -4.60
N LEU A 45 -8.13 -1.64 -5.91
CA LEU A 45 -6.81 -1.45 -6.52
C LEU A 45 -6.45 0.03 -6.65
N ILE A 46 -5.24 0.39 -6.28
CA ILE A 46 -4.64 1.70 -6.57
C ILE A 46 -3.34 1.57 -7.35
N ASP A 47 -2.89 2.65 -7.96
CA ASP A 47 -1.62 2.67 -8.67
C ASP A 47 -0.98 4.07 -8.53
N ASP A 48 0.25 4.16 -8.98
CA ASP A 48 0.96 5.42 -9.19
C ASP A 48 0.16 6.33 -10.13
N VAL A 49 -0.07 7.58 -9.73
CA VAL A 49 -0.91 8.49 -10.53
C VAL A 49 -0.27 8.84 -11.87
N TYR A 50 1.05 8.76 -11.98
CA TYR A 50 1.78 8.92 -13.23
C TYR A 50 1.58 7.75 -14.20
N SER A 51 1.53 6.51 -13.69
CA SER A 51 1.19 5.33 -14.49
C SER A 51 -0.28 5.36 -14.94
N CYS A 52 -1.20 5.82 -14.08
CA CYS A 52 -2.61 6.03 -14.44
C CYS A 52 -2.76 7.09 -15.53
N ARG A 53 -2.10 8.24 -15.38
CA ARG A 53 -2.16 9.36 -16.33
C ARG A 53 -1.75 8.92 -17.74
N GLN A 54 -0.62 8.24 -17.88
CA GLN A 54 -0.16 7.78 -19.19
C GLN A 54 -1.17 6.85 -19.86
N ARG A 55 -1.78 5.93 -19.10
CA ARG A 55 -2.80 5.01 -19.64
C ARG A 55 -4.04 5.76 -20.12
N LEU A 56 -4.47 6.78 -19.39
CA LEU A 56 -5.62 7.63 -19.76
C LEU A 56 -5.29 8.53 -20.95
N GLU A 57 -4.09 9.10 -21.03
CA GLU A 57 -3.63 9.92 -22.15
C GLU A 57 -3.54 9.12 -23.45
N ARG A 58 -3.05 7.87 -23.39
CA ARG A 58 -3.10 6.93 -24.53
C ARG A 58 -4.53 6.67 -25.03
N GLY A 59 -5.52 6.79 -24.13
CA GLY A 59 -6.95 6.70 -24.44
C GLY A 59 -7.59 8.02 -24.87
N GLY A 60 -6.85 9.14 -24.92
CA GLY A 60 -7.38 10.46 -25.28
C GLY A 60 -8.03 11.23 -24.13
N TYR A 61 -7.74 10.88 -22.88
CA TYR A 61 -8.32 11.51 -21.69
C TYR A 61 -7.25 12.25 -20.87
N PRO A 62 -7.06 13.57 -21.09
CA PRO A 62 -6.06 14.35 -20.37
C PRO A 62 -6.57 14.76 -18.98
N TYR A 63 -5.98 14.18 -17.94
CA TYR A 63 -6.24 14.57 -16.54
C TYR A 63 -4.96 15.03 -15.87
N GLY A 64 -5.06 16.10 -15.07
CA GLY A 64 -3.97 16.56 -14.22
C GLY A 64 -3.78 15.66 -12.99
N TYR A 65 -2.58 15.68 -12.39
CA TYR A 65 -2.26 14.81 -11.25
C TYR A 65 -3.19 15.01 -10.05
N HIS A 66 -3.52 16.26 -9.71
CA HIS A 66 -4.45 16.57 -8.62
C HIS A 66 -5.85 15.95 -8.86
N GLN A 67 -6.32 15.92 -10.11
CA GLN A 67 -7.61 15.31 -10.46
C GLN A 67 -7.58 13.80 -10.28
N LEU A 68 -6.51 13.13 -10.72
CA LEU A 68 -6.33 11.68 -10.56
C LEU A 68 -6.20 11.29 -9.09
N LEU A 69 -5.49 12.10 -8.31
CA LEU A 69 -5.35 11.99 -6.87
C LEU A 69 -6.70 12.12 -6.16
N ASN A 70 -7.56 13.05 -6.58
CA ASN A 70 -8.92 13.18 -6.04
C ASN A 70 -9.82 12.00 -6.47
N TRP A 71 -9.75 11.61 -7.74
CA TRP A 71 -10.50 10.45 -8.25
C TRP A 71 -10.15 9.19 -7.46
N ARG A 72 -8.87 8.92 -7.22
CA ARG A 72 -8.42 7.83 -6.35
C ARG A 72 -9.12 7.88 -4.99
N GLN A 73 -9.12 9.02 -4.29
CA GLN A 73 -9.78 9.15 -2.99
C GLN A 73 -11.28 8.86 -3.04
N VAL A 74 -11.99 9.40 -4.04
CA VAL A 74 -13.42 9.16 -4.23
C VAL A 74 -13.68 7.67 -4.50
N GLU A 75 -12.91 7.04 -5.38
CA GLU A 75 -13.04 5.61 -5.70
C GLU A 75 -12.82 4.74 -4.46
N CYS A 76 -11.80 5.05 -3.65
CA CYS A 76 -11.54 4.37 -2.38
C CYS A 76 -12.72 4.49 -1.40
N GLY A 77 -13.24 5.71 -1.23
CA GLY A 77 -14.34 5.98 -0.30
C GLY A 77 -15.65 5.29 -0.72
N ILE A 78 -15.95 5.24 -2.01
CA ILE A 78 -17.13 4.53 -2.51
C ILE A 78 -16.95 3.02 -2.36
N ALA A 79 -15.77 2.49 -2.61
CA ALA A 79 -15.49 1.07 -2.40
C ALA A 79 -15.69 0.67 -0.93
N ASP A 80 -15.31 1.55 0.02
CA ASP A 80 -15.60 1.35 1.45
C ASP A 80 -17.10 1.32 1.73
N LEU A 81 -17.85 2.29 1.22
CA LEU A 81 -19.30 2.32 1.39
C LEU A 81 -19.98 1.08 0.81
N ILE A 82 -19.53 0.60 -0.35
CA ILE A 82 -20.04 -0.63 -0.98
C ILE A 82 -19.72 -1.85 -0.11
N ALA A 83 -18.47 -1.98 0.34
CA ALA A 83 -18.03 -3.10 1.16
C ALA A 83 -18.74 -3.14 2.53
N ASP A 84 -18.88 -1.99 3.19
CA ASP A 84 -19.62 -1.85 4.44
C ASP A 84 -21.09 -2.20 4.26
N ALA A 85 -21.71 -1.72 3.18
CA ALA A 85 -23.09 -2.05 2.86
C ALA A 85 -23.27 -3.56 2.63
N CYS A 86 -22.31 -4.21 1.99
CA CYS A 86 -22.28 -5.67 1.80
C CYS A 86 -21.79 -6.46 3.04
N ARG A 87 -21.30 -5.77 4.08
CA ARG A 87 -20.68 -6.35 5.29
C ARG A 87 -19.51 -7.28 4.99
N ILE A 88 -18.68 -6.89 4.03
CA ILE A 88 -17.48 -7.63 3.64
C ILE A 88 -16.21 -6.82 3.87
N GLU A 89 -15.08 -7.51 3.85
CA GLU A 89 -13.78 -6.85 3.89
C GLU A 89 -13.52 -6.11 2.57
N ASN A 90 -13.10 -4.84 2.67
CA ASN A 90 -12.42 -4.14 1.59
C ASN A 90 -10.91 -4.20 1.81
N VAL A 91 -10.20 -4.91 0.94
CA VAL A 91 -8.74 -4.96 0.93
C VAL A 91 -8.22 -3.92 -0.04
N TYR A 92 -7.46 -2.97 0.48
CA TYR A 92 -6.79 -1.93 -0.29
C TYR A 92 -5.39 -2.40 -0.71
N LEU A 93 -5.12 -2.37 -2.02
CA LEU A 93 -3.94 -2.98 -2.60
C LEU A 93 -3.41 -2.16 -3.78
N ALA A 94 -2.11 -1.92 -3.86
CA ALA A 94 -1.54 -1.37 -5.08
C ALA A 94 -1.44 -2.40 -6.21
N ALA A 95 -1.70 -2.00 -7.45
CA ALA A 95 -1.57 -2.80 -8.65
C ALA A 95 -0.15 -3.36 -8.85
N LYS A 96 0.87 -2.70 -8.30
CA LYS A 96 2.26 -3.15 -8.33
C LYS A 96 2.61 -4.18 -7.23
N HIS A 97 1.67 -4.52 -6.33
CA HIS A 97 1.89 -5.65 -5.43
C HIS A 97 1.92 -6.98 -6.20
N PRO A 98 2.73 -7.95 -5.74
CA PRO A 98 2.77 -9.31 -6.27
C PRO A 98 1.39 -9.95 -6.50
N ARG A 99 1.18 -10.58 -7.66
CA ARG A 99 -0.05 -11.39 -7.89
C ARG A 99 -0.22 -12.54 -6.88
N MET A 100 0.88 -13.07 -6.36
CA MET A 100 0.88 -14.03 -5.24
C MET A 100 0.17 -13.46 -4.00
N MET A 101 0.24 -12.16 -3.76
CA MET A 101 -0.47 -11.53 -2.65
C MET A 101 -1.99 -11.63 -2.82
N VAL A 102 -2.51 -11.42 -4.03
CA VAL A 102 -3.95 -11.59 -4.32
C VAL A 102 -4.38 -13.03 -4.09
N TYR A 103 -3.59 -14.00 -4.57
CA TYR A 103 -3.85 -15.40 -4.29
C TYR A 103 -3.91 -15.68 -2.78
N ARG A 104 -2.94 -15.22 -1.99
CA ARG A 104 -2.92 -15.43 -0.54
C ARG A 104 -4.09 -14.74 0.17
N LEU A 105 -4.48 -13.55 -0.28
CA LEU A 105 -5.66 -12.84 0.26
C LEU A 105 -6.95 -13.63 0.03
N LEU A 106 -7.10 -14.24 -1.14
CA LEU A 106 -8.30 -14.98 -1.55
C LEU A 106 -8.34 -16.43 -1.03
N PHE A 107 -7.18 -17.07 -0.85
CA PHE A 107 -7.12 -18.53 -0.62
C PHE A 107 -6.32 -18.93 0.63
N GLU A 108 -5.64 -17.99 1.29
CA GLU A 108 -4.88 -18.26 2.51
C GLU A 108 -5.35 -17.34 3.65
N PRO A 109 -6.60 -17.47 4.11
CA PRO A 109 -7.22 -16.53 5.05
C PRO A 109 -6.49 -16.39 6.39
N LYS A 110 -5.78 -17.45 6.83
CA LYS A 110 -4.98 -17.49 8.06
C LYS A 110 -3.54 -17.02 7.86
N ARG A 111 -3.12 -16.72 6.62
CA ARG A 111 -1.79 -16.18 6.36
C ARG A 111 -1.67 -14.83 7.07
N PRO A 112 -0.59 -14.59 7.83
CA PRO A 112 -0.42 -13.31 8.50
C PRO A 112 -0.17 -12.18 7.50
N ARG A 113 -0.73 -11.02 7.84
CA ARG A 113 -0.62 -9.78 7.06
C ARG A 113 0.32 -8.81 7.76
N LEU A 114 1.26 -8.24 7.03
CA LEU A 114 2.24 -7.29 7.57
C LEU A 114 2.18 -5.96 6.83
N TYR A 115 2.41 -4.87 7.57
CA TYR A 115 2.86 -3.62 6.96
C TYR A 115 4.39 -3.53 7.06
N SER A 116 5.05 -3.22 5.95
CA SER A 116 6.51 -3.07 5.88
C SER A 116 6.92 -1.62 6.08
N ALA A 117 7.28 -1.24 7.30
CA ALA A 117 7.74 0.09 7.63
C ALA A 117 9.27 0.17 7.51
N CYS A 118 9.78 0.86 6.49
CA CYS A 118 11.22 1.05 6.29
C CYS A 118 11.55 2.52 5.95
N GLN A 119 12.79 2.93 6.21
CA GLN A 119 13.27 4.24 5.79
C GLN A 119 13.43 4.25 4.26
N ILE A 120 12.75 5.18 3.58
CA ILE A 120 12.78 5.27 2.11
C ILE A 120 13.50 6.56 1.69
N THR A 121 12.90 7.72 1.96
CA THR A 121 13.36 9.03 1.46
C THR A 121 14.83 9.31 1.75
N ASN A 122 15.24 9.08 3.01
CA ASN A 122 16.58 9.45 3.47
C ASN A 122 17.70 8.52 2.98
N VAL A 123 17.35 7.33 2.50
CA VAL A 123 18.30 6.29 2.08
C VAL A 123 18.11 5.93 0.62
N ARG A 124 17.31 6.71 -0.12
CA ARG A 124 16.99 6.49 -1.54
C ARG A 124 18.23 6.45 -2.41
N ASP A 125 19.24 7.23 -2.04
CA ASP A 125 20.50 7.35 -2.77
C ASP A 125 21.64 6.51 -2.14
N ASP A 126 21.36 5.71 -1.12
CA ASP A 126 22.33 4.77 -0.51
C ASP A 126 22.14 3.35 -1.10
N PRO A 127 23.04 2.89 -1.99
CA PRO A 127 22.92 1.57 -2.60
C PRO A 127 22.99 0.41 -1.59
N LYS A 128 23.73 0.59 -0.49
CA LYS A 128 23.84 -0.43 0.56
C LYS A 128 22.52 -0.52 1.32
N ALA A 129 21.92 0.61 1.70
CA ALA A 129 20.60 0.63 2.32
C ALA A 129 19.52 0.02 1.43
N ARG A 130 19.51 0.38 0.13
CA ARG A 130 18.58 -0.19 -0.85
C ARG A 130 18.67 -1.71 -0.89
N LYS A 131 19.88 -2.24 -1.04
CA LYS A 131 20.11 -3.70 -1.10
C LYS A 131 19.63 -4.42 0.16
N GLU A 132 19.85 -3.84 1.34
CA GLU A 132 19.39 -4.40 2.61
C GLU A 132 17.86 -4.38 2.72
N ILE A 133 17.21 -3.28 2.33
CA ILE A 133 15.75 -3.15 2.32
C ILE A 133 15.14 -4.13 1.30
N GLU A 134 15.71 -4.26 0.11
CA GLU A 134 15.28 -5.25 -0.89
C GLU A 134 15.44 -6.68 -0.37
N ALA A 135 16.53 -7.00 0.32
CA ALA A 135 16.70 -8.32 0.94
C ALA A 135 15.63 -8.60 2.01
N HIS A 136 15.31 -7.60 2.83
CA HIS A 136 14.22 -7.67 3.80
C HIS A 136 12.87 -7.87 3.11
N ARG A 137 12.54 -7.07 2.09
CA ARG A 137 11.32 -7.17 1.29
C ARG A 137 11.16 -8.59 0.72
N ARG A 138 12.19 -9.12 0.06
CA ARG A 138 12.15 -10.50 -0.48
C ARG A 138 11.82 -11.52 0.60
N HIS A 139 12.46 -11.41 1.75
CA HIS A 139 12.24 -12.34 2.87
C HIS A 139 10.78 -12.31 3.35
N ILE A 140 10.23 -11.13 3.64
CA ILE A 140 8.88 -11.04 4.19
C ILE A 140 7.80 -11.38 3.15
N HIS A 141 7.99 -10.99 1.87
CA HIS A 141 7.04 -11.32 0.81
C HIS A 141 6.93 -12.82 0.55
N GLN A 142 8.01 -13.59 0.77
CA GLN A 142 7.96 -15.05 0.63
C GLN A 142 7.09 -15.72 1.69
N GLN A 143 6.97 -15.11 2.88
CA GLN A 143 6.34 -15.73 4.05
C GLN A 143 4.96 -15.17 4.38
N PHE A 144 4.67 -13.91 4.07
CA PHE A 144 3.50 -13.18 4.53
C PHE A 144 2.68 -12.57 3.38
N VAL A 145 1.48 -12.08 3.68
CA VAL A 145 0.82 -11.04 2.87
C VAL A 145 1.42 -9.71 3.31
N VAL A 146 2.05 -8.96 2.42
CA VAL A 146 2.80 -7.75 2.79
C VAL A 146 2.21 -6.54 2.08
N PHE A 147 1.68 -5.61 2.85
CA PHE A 147 1.36 -4.27 2.40
C PHE A 147 2.66 -3.45 2.38
N ASP A 148 3.18 -3.28 1.18
CA ASP A 148 4.49 -2.66 0.93
C ASP A 148 4.30 -1.24 0.39
N PRO A 149 4.71 -0.20 1.14
CA PRO A 149 4.55 1.18 0.71
C PRO A 149 5.38 1.51 -0.56
N LEU A 150 6.43 0.73 -0.87
CA LEU A 150 7.25 0.91 -2.08
C LEU A 150 6.54 0.48 -3.36
N THR A 151 5.34 -0.10 -3.27
CA THR A 151 4.54 -0.42 -4.45
C THR A 151 3.87 0.81 -5.09
N VAL A 152 3.82 1.95 -4.40
CA VAL A 152 3.35 3.24 -4.94
C VAL A 152 4.31 4.34 -4.51
N ASP A 153 4.90 5.05 -5.46
CA ASP A 153 5.93 6.07 -5.28
C ASP A 153 5.55 7.38 -5.99
N ASP A 154 4.35 7.92 -5.69
CA ASP A 154 3.89 9.21 -6.22
C ASP A 154 4.88 10.35 -5.91
N ARG A 155 5.67 10.22 -4.83
CA ARG A 155 6.62 11.25 -4.37
C ARG A 155 7.67 11.61 -5.42
N ILE A 156 7.94 10.74 -6.39
CA ILE A 156 8.87 11.04 -7.50
C ILE A 156 8.45 12.28 -8.30
N LEU A 157 7.16 12.64 -8.27
CA LEU A 157 6.63 13.84 -8.94
C LEU A 157 7.13 15.15 -8.32
N VAL A 158 7.51 15.12 -7.03
CA VAL A 158 7.88 16.34 -6.28
C VAL A 158 9.32 16.33 -5.77
N ASN A 159 9.96 15.15 -5.70
CA ASN A 159 11.33 15.02 -5.17
C ASN A 159 12.38 15.81 -5.97
N SER A 160 12.13 16.04 -7.25
CA SER A 160 13.04 16.73 -8.17
C SER A 160 12.60 18.15 -8.51
N LEU A 161 11.68 18.73 -7.72
CA LEU A 161 11.28 20.12 -7.91
C LEU A 161 12.51 21.04 -7.86
N PRO A 162 12.69 21.93 -8.86
CA PRO A 162 13.75 22.91 -8.84
C PRO A 162 13.62 23.84 -7.61
N GLY A 163 14.73 24.40 -7.15
CA GLY A 163 14.69 25.49 -6.18
C GLY A 163 14.02 26.74 -6.78
N GLU A 164 13.62 27.68 -5.92
CA GLU A 164 12.88 28.90 -6.29
C GLU A 164 13.56 29.76 -7.40
N GLU A 165 14.86 29.56 -7.64
CA GLU A 165 15.66 30.30 -8.62
C GLU A 165 15.66 29.71 -10.05
N ALA A 166 15.06 28.53 -10.27
CA ALA A 166 15.10 27.85 -11.56
C ALA A 166 13.81 28.03 -12.39
N GLU A 167 13.93 28.68 -13.55
CA GLU A 167 12.83 28.94 -14.50
C GLU A 167 12.55 27.75 -15.44
N ALA A 168 12.41 26.54 -14.89
CA ALA A 168 12.04 25.38 -15.70
C ALA A 168 10.50 25.26 -15.78
N GLU A 169 9.94 25.16 -16.99
CA GLU A 169 8.50 24.85 -17.16
C GLU A 169 8.21 23.36 -16.90
N THR A 170 9.15 22.49 -17.24
CA THR A 170 9.03 21.04 -17.09
C THR A 170 10.26 20.44 -16.43
N LEU A 171 10.06 19.31 -15.75
CA LEU A 171 11.09 18.50 -15.12
C LEU A 171 11.08 17.08 -15.71
N GLN A 172 12.27 16.50 -15.87
CA GLN A 172 12.46 15.14 -16.37
C GLN A 172 12.78 14.22 -15.20
N VAL A 173 11.89 13.27 -14.89
CA VAL A 173 12.12 12.27 -13.84
C VAL A 173 12.55 10.96 -14.47
N GLY A 174 13.78 10.51 -14.19
CA GLY A 174 14.28 9.21 -14.63
C GLY A 174 13.70 8.04 -13.84
N ILE A 175 13.82 6.83 -14.38
CA ILE A 175 13.37 5.59 -13.72
C ILE A 175 14.16 5.30 -12.44
N ASP A 176 15.39 5.81 -12.33
CA ASP A 176 16.25 5.71 -11.16
C ASP A 176 15.69 6.45 -9.93
N ALA A 177 14.88 7.49 -10.15
CA ALA A 177 14.15 8.16 -9.08
C ALA A 177 13.08 7.26 -8.46
N ARG A 178 12.53 6.29 -9.21
CA ARG A 178 11.54 5.32 -8.75
C ARG A 178 12.23 4.18 -8.00
N TRP A 179 11.83 3.93 -6.76
CA TRP A 179 12.31 2.74 -6.05
C TRP A 179 11.75 1.48 -6.74
N PRO A 180 12.54 0.43 -7.04
CA PRO A 180 12.03 -0.77 -7.68
C PRO A 180 10.92 -1.45 -6.86
N SER A 181 9.72 -1.55 -7.42
CA SER A 181 8.62 -2.31 -6.81
C SER A 181 8.67 -3.79 -7.15
N ASP A 182 9.33 -4.16 -8.25
CA ASP A 182 9.39 -5.53 -8.78
C ASP A 182 10.07 -6.51 -7.82
N LEU A 183 9.48 -7.69 -7.70
CA LEU A 183 9.96 -8.84 -6.92
C LEU A 183 9.97 -10.13 -7.77
N SER A 184 9.92 -10.00 -9.10
CA SER A 184 9.89 -11.12 -10.05
C SER A 184 11.12 -12.03 -9.96
N ASP A 185 12.22 -11.56 -9.37
CA ASP A 185 13.42 -12.33 -9.07
C ASP A 185 13.18 -13.46 -8.05
N ILE A 186 12.14 -13.34 -7.22
CA ILE A 186 11.66 -14.43 -6.35
C ILE A 186 10.97 -15.53 -7.18
N GLY A 187 10.30 -15.15 -8.27
CA GLY A 187 9.57 -16.02 -9.18
C GLY A 187 8.44 -15.29 -9.90
N SER A 188 7.91 -15.87 -10.98
CA SER A 188 6.91 -15.21 -11.84
C SER A 188 5.65 -14.76 -11.07
N HIS A 189 5.22 -15.48 -10.04
CA HIS A 189 4.07 -15.09 -9.22
C HIS A 189 4.32 -13.85 -8.34
N TYR A 190 5.56 -13.36 -8.25
CA TYR A 190 5.93 -12.16 -7.51
C TYR A 190 6.00 -10.90 -8.37
N GLU A 191 5.80 -11.02 -9.68
CA GLU A 191 5.51 -9.87 -10.54
C GLU A 191 4.21 -9.17 -10.11
N GLY A 192 4.17 -7.84 -10.22
CA GLY A 192 3.00 -7.03 -9.95
C GLY A 192 1.79 -7.40 -10.83
N LEU A 193 0.56 -7.11 -10.37
CA LEU A 193 -0.64 -7.24 -11.22
C LEU A 193 -0.54 -6.36 -12.47
N VAL A 194 0.03 -5.17 -12.29
CA VAL A 194 0.42 -4.24 -13.35
C VAL A 194 1.89 -3.87 -13.10
N PRO A 195 2.84 -4.45 -13.84
CA PRO A 195 4.26 -4.12 -13.70
C PRO A 195 4.53 -2.65 -14.04
N GLU A 196 5.63 -2.09 -13.51
CA GLU A 196 6.11 -0.78 -13.93
C GLU A 196 6.54 -0.83 -15.41
N ASP A 197 6.08 0.12 -16.23
CA ASP A 197 6.46 0.23 -17.65
C ASP A 197 7.74 1.07 -17.75
N PRO A 198 8.92 0.50 -18.06
CA PRO A 198 10.15 1.28 -18.16
C PRO A 198 10.10 2.32 -19.29
N ASN A 199 9.25 2.11 -20.30
CA ASN A 199 9.09 3.05 -21.42
C ASN A 199 8.28 4.29 -21.06
N LEU A 200 7.74 4.36 -19.84
CA LEU A 200 7.13 5.56 -19.29
C LEU A 200 8.18 6.62 -18.89
N PHE A 201 9.45 6.22 -18.76
CA PHE A 201 10.53 7.09 -18.32
C PHE A 201 11.41 7.55 -19.50
N PRO A 202 11.97 8.78 -19.45
CA PRO A 202 11.77 9.77 -18.40
C PRO A 202 10.35 10.36 -18.42
N LEU A 203 9.79 10.58 -17.23
CA LEU A 203 8.52 11.28 -17.07
C LEU A 203 8.76 12.77 -17.33
N THR A 204 7.97 13.35 -18.24
CA THR A 204 7.88 14.82 -18.36
C THR A 204 6.78 15.32 -17.43
N VAL A 205 7.15 16.04 -16.38
CA VAL A 205 6.22 16.58 -15.38
C VAL A 205 6.24 18.10 -15.45
N GLN A 206 5.06 18.72 -15.46
CA GLN A 206 4.94 20.18 -15.40
C GLN A 206 5.33 20.66 -14.00
N VAL A 207 6.25 21.62 -13.91
CA VAL A 207 6.73 22.13 -12.60
C VAL A 207 5.58 22.67 -11.78
N LYS A 208 4.69 23.46 -12.42
CA LYS A 208 3.50 24.00 -11.77
C LYS A 208 2.60 22.91 -11.15
N GLU A 209 2.36 21.80 -11.86
CA GLU A 209 1.54 20.71 -11.28
C GLU A 209 2.25 20.06 -10.09
N ALA A 210 3.56 19.83 -10.18
CA ALA A 210 4.33 19.27 -9.07
C ALA A 210 4.36 20.20 -7.84
N GLU A 211 4.48 21.52 -8.05
CA GLU A 211 4.37 22.53 -6.98
C GLU A 211 2.98 22.52 -6.33
N GLU A 212 1.91 22.44 -7.12
CA GLU A 212 0.53 22.32 -6.61
C GLU A 212 0.39 21.07 -5.72
N LEU A 213 1.00 19.94 -6.10
CA LEU A 213 1.00 18.72 -5.27
C LEU A 213 1.82 18.86 -3.98
N ASN A 214 2.91 19.63 -4.03
CA ASN A 214 3.84 19.83 -2.92
C ASN A 214 3.44 20.99 -1.98
N THR A 215 2.40 21.74 -2.33
CA THR A 215 1.91 22.85 -1.50
C THR A 215 1.02 22.31 -0.36
N PRO A 216 1.26 22.71 0.90
CA PRO A 216 0.37 22.41 2.02
C PRO A 216 -1.01 23.04 1.83
N ASP A 217 -2.05 22.29 2.18
CA ASP A 217 -3.39 22.87 2.30
C ASP A 217 -3.47 23.67 3.60
N GLN A 218 -3.20 24.98 3.50
CA GLN A 218 -3.20 25.93 4.62
C GLN A 218 -4.49 25.92 5.46
N MET A 219 -5.60 25.36 4.94
CA MET A 219 -6.88 25.31 5.62
C MET A 219 -7.17 23.97 6.30
N SER A 220 -6.62 22.85 5.80
CA SER A 220 -7.04 21.50 6.19
C SER A 220 -5.94 20.63 6.79
N SER A 221 -4.67 20.85 6.41
CA SER A 221 -3.55 19.99 6.82
C SER A 221 -2.21 20.70 6.67
N PRO A 222 -1.30 20.62 7.65
CA PRO A 222 0.06 21.14 7.49
C PRO A 222 0.90 20.34 6.46
N MET A 223 0.38 19.23 5.94
CA MET A 223 1.04 18.40 4.92
C MET A 223 0.65 18.84 3.51
N SER A 224 1.58 18.66 2.56
CA SER A 224 1.28 18.78 1.14
C SER A 224 0.22 17.76 0.69
N THR A 225 -0.46 18.03 -0.42
CA THR A 225 -1.47 17.12 -0.98
C THR A 225 -0.91 15.72 -1.18
N ILE A 226 0.31 15.62 -1.70
CA ILE A 226 0.97 14.34 -1.96
C ILE A 226 1.36 13.62 -0.66
N ASP A 227 1.88 14.34 0.34
CA ASP A 227 2.27 13.76 1.63
C ASP A 227 1.06 13.30 2.43
N ALA A 228 -0.05 14.04 2.36
CA ALA A 228 -1.32 13.65 2.96
C ALA A 228 -1.84 12.33 2.38
N GLN A 229 -1.78 12.15 1.05
CA GLN A 229 -2.22 10.91 0.41
C GLN A 229 -1.30 9.73 0.67
N ILE A 230 0.02 9.93 0.66
CA ILE A 230 0.98 8.90 1.04
C ILE A 230 0.70 8.43 2.48
N THR A 231 0.56 9.38 3.41
CA THR A 231 0.26 9.09 4.81
C THR A 231 -1.07 8.34 4.98
N GLN A 232 -2.13 8.79 4.30
CA GLN A 232 -3.44 8.15 4.37
C GLN A 232 -3.40 6.70 3.84
N ARG A 233 -2.71 6.47 2.72
CA ARG A 233 -2.50 5.13 2.16
C ARG A 233 -1.76 4.23 3.15
N ASP A 234 -0.67 4.72 3.71
CA ASP A 234 0.19 3.93 4.61
C ASP A 234 -0.54 3.57 5.90
N PHE A 235 -1.32 4.51 6.46
CA PHE A 235 -2.19 4.24 7.61
C PHE A 235 -3.25 3.19 7.28
N ARG A 236 -3.86 3.28 6.09
CA ARG A 236 -4.82 2.27 5.63
C ARG A 236 -4.18 0.90 5.42
N TYR A 237 -2.91 0.83 5.01
CA TYR A 237 -2.16 -0.44 4.98
C TYR A 237 -1.91 -0.99 6.39
N ILE A 238 -1.58 -0.14 7.36
CA ILE A 238 -1.42 -0.52 8.76
C ILE A 238 -2.73 -1.08 9.35
N ASP A 239 -3.87 -0.45 9.06
CA ASP A 239 -5.18 -0.90 9.56
C ASP A 239 -5.52 -2.34 9.14
N GLN A 240 -5.12 -2.72 7.94
CA GLN A 240 -5.37 -4.04 7.35
C GLN A 240 -4.34 -5.10 7.75
N ALA A 241 -3.20 -4.69 8.30
CA ALA A 241 -2.13 -5.57 8.75
C ALA A 241 -2.45 -6.20 10.11
N ASP A 242 -1.89 -7.39 10.35
CA ASP A 242 -1.93 -8.09 11.63
C ASP A 242 -0.78 -7.59 12.55
N ALA A 243 0.35 -7.18 11.97
CA ALA A 243 1.49 -6.56 12.67
C ALA A 243 2.28 -5.60 11.76
N VAL A 244 3.10 -4.75 12.37
CA VAL A 244 4.01 -3.84 11.66
C VAL A 244 5.46 -4.32 11.80
N ALA A 245 6.14 -4.48 10.67
CA ALA A 245 7.56 -4.77 10.58
C ALA A 245 8.35 -3.46 10.40
N ALA A 246 8.88 -2.89 11.49
CA ALA A 246 9.69 -1.68 11.44
C ALA A 246 11.18 -2.04 11.23
N TYR A 247 11.63 -2.01 9.98
CA TYR A 247 12.98 -2.41 9.59
C TYR A 247 13.93 -1.22 9.51
N ARG A 248 14.93 -1.20 10.41
CA ARG A 248 15.98 -0.18 10.53
C ARG A 248 15.45 1.26 10.41
N PRO A 249 14.49 1.69 11.25
CA PRO A 249 13.91 3.04 11.18
C PRO A 249 14.89 4.19 11.44
N ARG A 250 16.09 3.84 11.94
CA ARG A 250 17.15 4.75 12.40
C ARG A 250 18.43 4.66 11.59
N LYS A 251 18.42 4.02 10.41
CA LYS A 251 19.62 3.90 9.59
C LYS A 251 20.13 5.29 9.17
N GLY A 252 21.25 5.71 9.75
CA GLY A 252 21.78 7.08 9.64
C GLY A 252 21.07 8.07 10.57
N HIS A 253 19.74 8.15 10.50
CA HIS A 253 18.92 9.01 11.37
C HIS A 253 17.47 8.51 11.49
N GLU A 254 16.74 8.96 12.51
CA GLU A 254 15.32 8.60 12.69
C GLU A 254 14.46 9.09 11.51
N SER A 255 13.79 8.15 10.84
CA SER A 255 12.80 8.43 9.81
C SER A 255 11.52 9.03 10.41
N ARG A 256 11.17 10.25 10.01
CA ARG A 256 9.90 10.89 10.42
C ARG A 256 8.67 10.09 9.96
N GLY A 257 8.71 9.55 8.74
CA GLY A 257 7.64 8.72 8.20
C GLY A 257 7.43 7.46 9.03
N VAL A 258 8.51 6.70 9.27
CA VAL A 258 8.41 5.47 10.08
C VAL A 258 8.04 5.77 11.53
N ALA A 259 8.49 6.88 12.10
CA ALA A 259 8.05 7.30 13.43
C ALA A 259 6.53 7.56 13.47
N ALA A 260 5.97 8.24 12.46
CA ALA A 260 4.53 8.47 12.37
C ALA A 260 3.74 7.15 12.19
N GLU A 261 4.23 6.24 11.35
CA GLU A 261 3.66 4.90 11.17
C GLU A 261 3.65 4.09 12.47
N LYS A 262 4.77 4.09 13.20
CA LYS A 262 4.87 3.43 14.52
C LYS A 262 3.87 4.02 15.51
N MET A 263 3.75 5.36 15.56
CA MET A 263 2.77 6.04 16.42
C MET A 263 1.34 5.69 16.06
N TYR A 264 1.00 5.69 14.76
CA TYR A 264 -0.32 5.33 14.28
C TYR A 264 -0.66 3.88 14.62
N ALA A 265 0.26 2.96 14.34
CA ALA A 265 0.12 1.54 14.64
C ALA A 265 -0.09 1.29 16.14
N ALA A 266 0.74 1.87 17.00
CA ALA A 266 0.68 1.70 18.46
C ALA A 266 -0.55 2.37 19.10
N GLY A 267 -0.93 3.55 18.60
CA GLY A 267 -2.06 4.32 19.09
C GLY A 267 -3.38 3.84 18.49
N SER A 268 -3.75 4.44 17.36
CA SER A 268 -5.05 4.24 16.71
C SER A 268 -5.26 2.82 16.19
N GLY A 269 -4.20 2.18 15.68
CA GLY A 269 -4.28 0.86 15.08
C GLY A 269 -4.30 -0.29 16.09
N GLY A 270 -3.84 -0.07 17.33
CA GLY A 270 -3.63 -1.10 18.35
C GLY A 270 -2.76 -2.27 17.86
N LYS A 271 -1.91 -2.04 16.86
CA LYS A 271 -1.09 -3.05 16.19
C LYS A 271 0.23 -3.24 16.93
N THR A 272 0.67 -4.49 17.03
CA THR A 272 2.01 -4.80 17.52
C THR A 272 3.04 -4.33 16.49
N VAL A 273 3.99 -3.52 16.96
CA VAL A 273 5.13 -3.06 16.18
C VAL A 273 6.35 -3.85 16.60
N ILE A 274 6.92 -4.64 15.70
CA ILE A 274 8.20 -5.32 15.91
C ILE A 274 9.26 -4.48 15.19
N GLU A 275 10.26 -4.00 15.92
CA GLU A 275 11.32 -3.17 15.35
C GLU A 275 12.63 -3.96 15.26
N TYR A 276 13.29 -3.91 14.10
CA TYR A 276 14.69 -4.29 13.94
C TYR A 276 15.55 -3.04 13.91
N SER A 277 16.37 -2.85 14.95
CA SER A 277 17.35 -1.77 15.06
C SER A 277 18.67 -2.37 15.55
N PRO A 278 19.60 -2.74 14.65
CA PRO A 278 20.92 -3.24 15.04
C PRO A 278 21.70 -2.17 15.83
N TRP A 279 22.68 -2.59 16.63
CA TRP A 279 23.43 -1.69 17.52
C TRP A 279 24.05 -0.49 16.80
N GLU A 280 24.55 -0.70 15.58
CA GLU A 280 25.11 0.34 14.71
C GLU A 280 24.13 1.49 14.40
N ASP A 281 22.81 1.24 14.38
CA ASP A 281 21.79 2.28 14.16
C ASP A 281 21.44 3.03 15.46
N ILE A 282 21.69 2.40 16.62
CA ILE A 282 21.39 2.94 17.95
C ILE A 282 22.55 3.81 18.45
N GLU A 283 23.79 3.34 18.31
CA GLU A 283 24.98 4.05 18.81
C GLU A 283 25.31 5.33 18.03
N GLY A 284 24.86 5.42 16.76
CA GLY A 284 25.10 6.57 15.89
C GLY A 284 24.03 7.67 15.91
N THR A 285 22.89 7.45 16.57
CA THR A 285 21.78 8.42 16.58
C THR A 285 21.81 9.31 17.82
N GLN A 286 21.91 10.64 17.64
CA GLN A 286 21.70 11.59 18.73
C GLN A 286 20.32 11.32 19.36
N SER A 287 20.29 11.01 20.67
CA SER A 287 19.05 10.72 21.37
C SER A 287 18.10 11.90 21.26
N ARG A 288 16.98 11.74 20.56
CA ARG A 288 15.86 12.66 20.75
C ARG A 288 15.24 12.37 22.12
N PRO A 289 14.93 13.41 22.92
CA PRO A 289 14.42 13.24 24.29
C PRO A 289 13.04 12.57 24.38
N PHE A 290 12.39 12.30 23.23
CA PHE A 290 11.14 11.57 23.14
C PHE A 290 11.35 10.37 22.22
N ALA A 291 11.63 9.21 22.80
CA ALA A 291 11.54 7.96 22.06
C ALA A 291 10.09 7.76 21.63
N THR A 292 9.85 7.56 20.33
CA THR A 292 8.53 7.17 19.84
C THR A 292 8.14 5.87 20.56
N PRO A 293 7.03 5.83 21.31
CA PRO A 293 6.60 4.61 21.98
C PRO A 293 6.40 3.52 20.93
N VAL A 294 7.06 2.38 21.11
CA VAL A 294 6.89 1.20 20.27
C VAL A 294 5.99 0.23 21.03
N ALA A 295 4.86 -0.18 20.45
CA ALA A 295 3.95 -1.16 21.03
C ALA A 295 4.47 -2.62 20.89
N GLY A 296 5.78 -2.82 21.04
CA GLY A 296 6.43 -4.13 20.88
C GLY A 296 7.95 -4.07 21.02
N PRO A 297 8.64 -5.22 20.84
CA PRO A 297 10.08 -5.35 21.06
C PRO A 297 10.91 -4.62 20.00
N VAL A 298 12.02 -4.04 20.45
CA VAL A 298 13.12 -3.54 19.61
C VAL A 298 14.25 -4.56 19.65
N LEU A 299 14.56 -5.17 18.51
CA LEU A 299 15.45 -6.32 18.39
C LEU A 299 16.70 -5.95 17.59
N GLN A 300 17.85 -6.41 18.06
CA GLN A 300 19.16 -6.12 17.44
C GLN A 300 19.66 -7.27 16.56
N ASP A 301 19.08 -8.46 16.72
CA ASP A 301 19.37 -9.63 15.90
C ASP A 301 18.25 -9.85 14.88
N LEU A 302 18.64 -10.02 13.61
CA LEU A 302 17.71 -10.15 12.51
C LEU A 302 16.89 -11.45 12.57
N SER A 303 17.48 -12.53 13.06
CA SER A 303 16.77 -13.82 13.19
C SER A 303 15.70 -13.75 14.28
N ASN A 304 16.00 -13.11 15.41
CA ASN A 304 15.06 -12.83 16.47
C ASN A 304 13.92 -11.92 15.99
N PHE A 305 14.24 -10.91 15.17
CA PHE A 305 13.25 -10.06 14.54
C PHE A 305 12.24 -10.86 13.73
N TYR A 306 12.68 -11.70 12.79
CA TYR A 306 11.78 -12.50 11.97
C TYR A 306 10.95 -13.50 12.78
N ARG A 307 11.55 -14.16 13.78
CA ARG A 307 10.81 -15.08 14.68
C ARG A 307 9.73 -14.36 15.48
N SER A 308 10.03 -13.17 16.00
CA SER A 308 9.08 -12.37 16.80
C SER A 308 7.95 -11.81 15.93
N LEU A 309 8.29 -11.42 14.70
CA LEU A 309 7.36 -10.96 13.68
C LEU A 309 6.37 -12.07 13.30
N GLU A 310 6.86 -13.27 12.98
CA GLU A 310 6.03 -14.42 12.65
C GLU A 310 5.08 -14.79 13.81
N ALA A 311 5.63 -14.92 15.02
CA ALA A 311 4.83 -15.30 16.20
C ALA A 311 3.71 -14.31 16.49
N SER A 312 4.03 -13.01 16.47
CA SER A 312 3.06 -11.94 16.76
C SER A 312 2.00 -11.84 15.66
N ALA A 313 2.41 -11.82 14.40
CA ALA A 313 1.49 -11.71 13.27
C ALA A 313 0.56 -12.93 13.16
N ARG A 314 1.06 -14.14 13.45
CA ARG A 314 0.25 -15.36 13.44
C ARG A 314 -0.85 -15.34 14.51
N GLN A 315 -0.52 -14.88 15.71
CA GLN A 315 -1.51 -14.74 16.77
C GLN A 315 -2.65 -13.79 16.36
N GLU A 316 -2.33 -12.63 15.77
CA GLU A 316 -3.35 -11.67 15.37
C GLU A 316 -4.12 -12.13 14.11
N ALA A 317 -3.46 -12.86 13.20
CA ALA A 317 -4.13 -13.48 12.05
C ALA A 317 -5.18 -14.51 12.49
N GLU A 318 -4.91 -15.31 13.52
CA GLU A 318 -5.88 -16.24 14.10
C GLU A 318 -7.08 -15.50 14.72
N ARG A 319 -6.84 -14.38 15.42
CA ARG A 319 -7.92 -13.52 15.94
C ARG A 319 -8.75 -12.88 14.84
N ARG A 320 -8.10 -12.37 13.79
CA ARG A 320 -8.77 -11.84 12.59
C ARG A 320 -9.63 -12.92 11.94
N TYR A 321 -9.11 -14.14 11.81
CA TYR A 321 -9.85 -15.29 11.30
C TYR A 321 -11.09 -15.58 12.14
N ALA A 322 -10.94 -15.63 13.47
CA ALA A 322 -12.06 -15.89 14.37
C ALA A 322 -13.15 -14.78 14.36
N ARG A 323 -12.76 -13.50 14.17
CA ARG A 323 -13.70 -12.37 14.14
C ARG A 323 -14.56 -12.31 12.87
N LYS A 324 -14.02 -12.69 11.70
CA LYS A 324 -14.69 -12.50 10.40
C LYS A 324 -15.38 -13.78 9.92
N ASN A 325 -16.57 -14.05 10.47
CA ASN A 325 -17.26 -15.32 10.27
C ASN A 325 -17.78 -15.54 8.83
N ALA A 326 -18.43 -14.56 8.19
CA ALA A 326 -19.16 -14.80 6.93
C ALA A 326 -18.28 -15.24 5.72
N TYR A 327 -17.16 -14.55 5.47
CA TYR A 327 -16.26 -14.90 4.36
C TYR A 327 -15.53 -16.22 4.62
N TYR A 328 -14.98 -16.40 5.83
CA TYR A 328 -14.19 -17.60 6.16
C TYR A 328 -15.05 -18.86 6.27
N THR A 329 -16.30 -18.76 6.74
CA THR A 329 -17.24 -19.90 6.69
C THR A 329 -17.55 -20.32 5.25
N ARG A 330 -17.75 -19.37 4.33
CA ARG A 330 -17.92 -19.69 2.90
C ARG A 330 -16.66 -20.31 2.31
N PHE A 331 -15.48 -19.82 2.69
CA PHE A 331 -14.21 -20.40 2.26
C PHE A 331 -14.00 -21.84 2.75
N GLU A 332 -14.33 -22.14 4.01
CA GLU A 332 -14.26 -23.51 4.53
C GLU A 332 -15.21 -24.44 3.76
N ALA A 333 -16.44 -24.00 3.50
CA ALA A 333 -17.38 -24.75 2.67
C ALA A 333 -16.87 -24.99 1.25
N PHE A 334 -16.25 -23.98 0.63
CA PHE A 334 -15.61 -24.10 -0.69
C PHE A 334 -14.45 -25.10 -0.65
N ARG A 335 -13.50 -24.95 0.29
CA ARG A 335 -12.34 -25.85 0.40
C ARG A 335 -12.76 -27.30 0.62
N ASP A 336 -13.77 -27.53 1.46
CA ASP A 336 -14.24 -28.88 1.78
C ASP A 336 -14.98 -29.52 0.58
N GLN A 337 -15.55 -28.73 -0.32
CA GLN A 337 -16.10 -29.21 -1.61
C GLN A 337 -15.01 -29.64 -2.62
N PHE A 338 -13.82 -29.05 -2.60
CA PHE A 338 -12.70 -29.39 -3.50
C PHE A 338 -11.71 -30.40 -2.93
N SER A 339 -11.84 -30.75 -1.64
CA SER A 339 -11.02 -31.78 -0.98
C SER A 339 -11.66 -33.17 -0.99
N GLN A 340 -12.86 -33.30 -1.58
CA GLN A 340 -13.54 -34.56 -1.92
C GLN A 340 -13.50 -34.76 -3.42
#